data_AF-A0AAU2GSP0-F1
#
_entry.id   AF-A0AAU2GSP0-F1
#
_cell.length_a   1.000
_cell.length_b   1.000
_cell.length_c   1.000
_cell.angle_alpha   90.00
_cell.angle_beta   90.00
_cell.angle_gamma   90.00
#
_symmetry.space_group_name_H-M   'P 1'
#
loop_
_entity.id
_entity.type
_entity.pdbx_description
1 polymer ?
#
loop_
_entity_poly.entity_id
_entity_poly.type
_entity_poly.pdbx_seq_one_letter_code
_entity_poly.pdbx_strand_id
1 'polypeptide(L)'
;MSITGEERSGVSLPPSWGWLDGIPDEWDPPEELLTPSSSIENNLAIKILSSELIGARISEWTGRFVVEQSLLSAWLHEAKQGDAERAMRLSGEALQQTRLVFEAWKPLETLLSPQGASPEGRNEVRQQAARLVDTLRQSVDALRAMRGVTS
;
A
#
# COMPACT_ATOMS: atom_id res chain seq x y z
N MET A 1 41.24 14.16 15.73
CA MET A 1 40.97 13.20 16.82
C MET A 1 39.54 12.71 16.62
N SER A 2 39.41 11.43 16.32
CA SER A 2 38.15 10.76 16.00
C SER A 2 37.27 10.66 17.23
N ILE A 3 36.01 11.06 17.12
CA ILE A 3 34.99 10.78 18.13
C ILE A 3 34.51 9.35 17.86
N THR A 4 34.89 8.49 18.79
CA THR A 4 34.56 7.07 18.88
C THR A 4 33.07 6.86 19.12
N GLY A 5 32.58 5.70 18.65
CA GLY A 5 31.17 5.35 18.50
C GLY A 5 30.31 5.53 19.75
N GLU A 6 29.12 6.10 19.52
CA GLU A 6 27.97 5.92 20.39
C GLU A 6 27.48 4.48 20.25
N GLU A 7 27.63 3.72 21.33
CA GLU A 7 26.90 2.49 21.59
C GLU A 7 25.40 2.80 21.49
N ARG A 8 24.74 2.28 20.45
CA ARG A 8 23.28 2.15 20.46
C ARG A 8 22.96 1.14 21.56
N SER A 9 22.53 1.63 22.72
CA SER A 9 22.04 0.83 23.83
C SER A 9 21.11 -0.26 23.32
N GLY A 10 21.59 -1.50 23.36
CA GLY A 10 20.83 -2.70 23.05
C GLY A 10 19.76 -2.92 24.10
N VAL A 11 18.62 -2.23 23.95
CA VAL A 11 17.39 -2.63 24.64
C VAL A 11 16.94 -3.92 23.96
N SER A 12 17.34 -5.05 24.52
CA SER A 12 16.77 -6.35 24.14
C SER A 12 15.31 -6.31 24.55
N LEU A 13 14.41 -6.41 23.58
CA LEU A 13 12.98 -6.44 23.82
C LEU A 13 12.63 -7.61 24.78
N PRO A 14 11.63 -7.46 25.66
CA PRO A 14 11.16 -8.56 26.50
C PRO A 14 10.81 -9.79 25.63
N PRO A 15 10.94 -11.03 26.13
CA PRO A 15 10.62 -12.24 25.36
C PRO A 15 9.18 -12.27 24.82
N SER A 16 8.24 -11.63 25.51
CA SER A 16 6.84 -11.45 25.07
C SER A 16 6.67 -10.45 23.91
N TRP A 17 7.74 -9.78 23.49
CA TRP A 17 7.79 -8.76 22.44
C TRP A 17 8.65 -9.21 21.24
N GLY A 18 9.16 -10.46 21.25
CA GLY A 18 9.94 -11.00 20.14
C GLY A 18 9.15 -11.14 18.82
N TRP A 19 7.83 -10.98 18.85
CA TRP A 19 7.00 -10.88 17.65
C TRP A 19 7.16 -9.55 16.90
N LEU A 20 7.71 -8.51 17.54
CA LEU A 20 8.02 -7.23 16.89
C LEU A 20 9.10 -7.38 15.80
N ASP A 21 10.01 -8.35 15.95
CA ASP A 21 11.05 -8.66 14.95
C ASP A 21 10.46 -9.24 13.65
N GLY A 22 9.18 -9.65 13.65
CA GLY A 22 8.46 -10.16 12.49
C GLY A 22 7.49 -9.16 11.86
N ILE A 23 7.43 -7.91 12.36
CA ILE A 23 6.64 -6.84 11.74
C ILE A 23 7.42 -6.34 10.51
N PRO A 24 6.79 -6.24 9.33
CA PRO A 24 7.42 -5.66 8.15
C PRO A 24 7.95 -4.25 8.47
N ASP A 25 9.11 -3.88 7.92
CA ASP A 25 9.65 -2.51 8.04
C ASP A 25 8.54 -1.49 7.78
N GLU A 26 8.35 -0.57 8.73
CA GLU A 26 7.31 0.44 8.66
C GLU A 26 7.61 1.37 7.46
N TRP A 27 6.83 1.20 6.39
CA TRP A 27 6.89 2.11 5.26
C TRP A 27 6.28 3.44 5.67
N ASP A 28 7.10 4.50 5.65
CA ASP A 28 6.62 5.85 5.86
C ASP A 28 5.91 6.35 4.58
N PRO A 29 4.59 6.58 4.63
CA PRO A 29 3.84 7.02 3.45
C PRO A 29 4.29 8.42 3.03
N PRO A 30 4.49 8.67 1.73
CA PRO A 30 4.88 10.00 1.26
C PRO A 30 3.77 11.03 1.56
N GLU A 31 4.17 12.28 1.78
CA GLU A 31 3.28 13.38 2.20
C GLU A 31 2.00 13.50 1.35
N GLU A 32 2.11 13.20 0.05
CA GLU A 32 0.99 13.28 -0.88
C GLU A 32 -0.13 12.28 -0.60
N LEU A 33 0.13 11.21 0.16
CA LEU A 33 -0.87 10.24 0.60
C LEU A 33 -1.43 10.55 1.99
N LEU A 34 -0.95 11.59 2.66
CA LEU A 34 -1.43 12.00 3.99
C LEU A 34 -2.67 12.90 3.92
N THR A 35 -3.10 13.28 2.72
CA THR A 35 -4.28 14.10 2.45
C THR A 35 -5.06 13.53 1.27
N PRO A 36 -6.39 13.75 1.16
CA PRO A 36 -7.23 14.64 1.97
C PRO A 36 -7.75 14.05 3.29
N SER A 37 -7.59 12.76 3.55
CA SER A 37 -8.11 12.08 4.75
C SER A 37 -7.01 11.42 5.58
N SER A 38 -7.36 10.84 6.73
CA SER A 38 -6.43 10.02 7.52
C SER A 38 -6.22 8.60 6.98
N SER A 39 -6.89 8.23 5.87
CA SER A 39 -6.79 6.91 5.25
C SER A 39 -5.90 6.99 4.00
N ILE A 40 -4.71 6.41 4.11
CA ILE A 40 -3.66 6.44 3.08
C ILE A 40 -4.15 5.75 1.80
N GLU A 41 -4.81 4.60 1.95
CA GLU A 41 -5.41 3.82 0.88
C GLU A 41 -6.53 4.57 0.15
N ASN A 42 -7.37 5.33 0.86
CA ASN A 42 -8.42 6.15 0.24
C ASN A 42 -7.80 7.34 -0.51
N ASN A 43 -6.80 7.98 0.08
CA ASN A 43 -6.08 9.09 -0.55
C ASN A 43 -5.38 8.64 -1.85
N LEU A 44 -4.75 7.45 -1.83
CA LEU A 44 -4.19 6.82 -3.02
C LEU A 44 -5.26 6.54 -4.09
N ALA A 45 -6.39 5.97 -3.69
CA ALA A 45 -7.49 5.70 -4.62
C ALA A 45 -8.05 6.98 -5.25
N ILE A 46 -8.20 8.05 -4.48
CA ILE A 46 -8.61 9.37 -4.99
C ILE A 46 -7.60 9.86 -6.02
N LYS A 47 -6.30 9.79 -5.73
CA LYS A 47 -5.24 10.19 -6.67
C LYS A 47 -5.30 9.43 -7.98
N ILE A 48 -5.40 8.10 -7.91
CA ILE A 48 -5.56 7.25 -9.09
C ILE A 48 -6.81 7.71 -9.84
N LEU A 49 -8.00 7.59 -9.25
CA LEU A 49 -9.27 7.85 -9.92
C LEU A 49 -9.45 9.28 -10.45
N SER A 50 -8.72 10.27 -9.92
CA SER A 50 -8.76 11.66 -10.38
C SER A 50 -7.88 11.93 -11.61
N SER A 51 -7.08 10.96 -12.06
CA SER A 51 -6.22 11.14 -13.23
C SER A 51 -7.00 11.01 -14.54
N GLU A 52 -6.80 11.96 -15.46
CA GLU A 52 -7.61 12.13 -16.69
C GLU A 52 -7.53 10.96 -17.70
N LEU A 53 -6.57 10.06 -17.54
CA LEU A 53 -6.25 9.03 -18.53
C LEU A 53 -6.44 7.60 -18.00
N ILE A 54 -7.29 7.44 -16.99
CA ILE A 54 -7.59 6.14 -16.40
C ILE A 54 -8.63 5.39 -17.22
N GLY A 55 -8.24 4.22 -17.73
CA GLY A 55 -9.16 3.28 -18.37
C GLY A 55 -10.00 2.49 -17.37
N ALA A 56 -11.16 2.00 -17.82
CA ALA A 56 -12.15 1.31 -16.99
C ALA A 56 -11.60 0.18 -16.09
N ARG A 57 -10.59 -0.57 -16.55
CA ARG A 57 -9.99 -1.66 -15.75
C ARG A 57 -9.26 -1.14 -14.51
N ILE A 58 -8.53 -0.04 -14.62
CA ILE A 58 -7.84 0.53 -13.46
C ILE A 58 -8.89 1.06 -12.47
N SER A 59 -9.94 1.74 -12.95
CA SER A 59 -11.05 2.20 -12.10
C SER A 59 -11.72 1.04 -11.35
N GLU A 60 -12.04 -0.05 -12.06
CA GLU A 60 -12.63 -1.25 -11.46
C GLU A 60 -11.76 -1.81 -10.34
N TRP A 61 -10.47 -2.07 -10.63
CA TRP A 61 -9.57 -2.69 -9.67
C TRP A 61 -9.20 -1.77 -8.52
N THR A 62 -9.15 -0.45 -8.74
CA THR A 62 -8.98 0.53 -7.66
C THR A 62 -10.19 0.53 -6.72
N GLY A 63 -11.41 0.47 -7.27
CA GLY A 63 -12.62 0.33 -6.46
C GLY A 63 -12.62 -0.95 -5.63
N ARG A 64 -12.24 -2.10 -6.23
CA ARG A 64 -12.10 -3.37 -5.50
C ARG A 64 -11.06 -3.28 -4.39
N PHE A 65 -9.91 -2.66 -4.64
CA PHE A 65 -8.85 -2.46 -3.65
C PHE A 65 -9.36 -1.68 -2.42
N VAL A 66 -10.06 -0.56 -2.62
CA VAL A 66 -10.64 0.23 -1.52
C VAL A 66 -11.68 -0.56 -0.72
N VAL A 67 -12.51 -1.34 -1.41
CA VAL A 67 -13.51 -2.19 -0.75
C VAL A 67 -12.83 -3.22 0.15
N GLU A 68 -11.81 -3.93 -0.35
CA GLU A 68 -11.11 -4.94 0.44
C GLU A 68 -10.34 -4.34 1.62
N GLN A 69 -9.72 -3.17 1.44
CA GLN A 69 -9.10 -2.43 2.56
C GLN A 69 -10.13 -2.05 3.63
N SER A 70 -11.29 -1.55 3.21
CA SER A 70 -12.37 -1.16 4.14
C SER A 70 -12.90 -2.37 4.91
N LEU A 71 -13.10 -3.50 4.22
CA LEU A 71 -13.53 -4.74 4.84
C LEU A 71 -12.49 -5.31 5.82
N LEU A 72 -11.20 -5.19 5.49
CA LEU A 72 -10.13 -5.62 6.40
C LEU A 72 -10.05 -4.72 7.62
N SER A 73 -10.15 -3.40 7.44
CA SER A 73 -10.17 -2.43 8.55
C SER A 73 -11.34 -2.69 9.50
N ALA A 74 -12.54 -2.94 8.98
CA ALA A 74 -13.71 -3.32 9.77
C ALA A 74 -13.48 -4.63 10.54
N TRP A 75 -12.98 -5.67 9.86
CA TRP A 75 -12.66 -6.96 10.48
C TRP A 75 -11.58 -6.83 11.57
N LEU A 76 -10.54 -6.03 11.33
CA LEU A 76 -9.48 -5.77 12.32
C LEU A 76 -10.00 -5.01 13.53
N HIS A 77 -10.94 -4.08 13.36
CA HIS A 77 -11.57 -3.37 14.47
C HIS A 77 -12.29 -4.34 15.41
N GLU A 78 -12.97 -5.34 14.85
CA GLU A 78 -13.62 -6.41 15.63
C GLU A 78 -12.58 -7.37 16.26
N ALA A 79 -11.56 -7.78 15.49
CA ALA A 79 -10.55 -8.74 15.93
C ALA A 79 -9.59 -8.22 17.02
N LYS A 80 -9.34 -6.90 17.08
CA LYS A 80 -8.50 -6.23 18.09
C LYS A 80 -8.96 -6.48 19.54
N GLN A 81 -10.17 -6.98 19.75
CA GLN A 81 -10.68 -7.35 21.08
C GLN A 81 -10.14 -8.69 21.60
N GLY A 82 -9.50 -9.53 20.75
CA GLY A 82 -9.04 -10.87 21.11
C GLY A 82 -7.57 -11.18 20.82
N ASP A 83 -6.95 -10.56 19.81
CA ASP A 83 -5.56 -10.85 19.39
C ASP A 83 -4.89 -9.62 18.76
N ALA A 84 -4.27 -8.79 19.61
CA ALA A 84 -3.64 -7.53 19.19
C ALA A 84 -2.38 -7.74 18.32
N GLU A 85 -1.61 -8.80 18.57
CA GLU A 85 -0.42 -9.15 17.78
C GLU A 85 -0.81 -9.43 16.33
N ARG A 86 -1.78 -10.33 16.14
CA ARG A 86 -2.28 -10.66 14.81
C ARG A 86 -2.86 -9.43 14.11
N ALA A 87 -3.58 -8.58 14.85
CA ALA A 87 -4.14 -7.37 14.30
C ALA A 87 -3.06 -6.38 13.83
N MET A 88 -1.97 -6.21 14.58
CA MET A 88 -0.85 -5.35 14.18
C MET A 88 -0.12 -5.90 12.96
N ARG A 89 0.19 -7.20 12.93
CA ARG A 89 0.83 -7.84 11.77
C ARG A 89 0.01 -7.64 10.50
N LEU A 90 -1.29 -7.93 10.54
CA LEU A 90 -2.17 -7.78 9.39
C LEU A 90 -2.36 -6.31 8.97
N SER A 91 -2.30 -5.37 9.91
CA SER A 91 -2.30 -3.94 9.59
C SER A 91 -1.03 -3.55 8.81
N GLY A 92 0.14 -4.05 9.23
CA GLY A 92 1.40 -3.83 8.51
C GLY A 92 1.40 -4.47 7.11
N GLU A 93 0.88 -5.68 6.98
CA GLU A 93 0.73 -6.34 5.68
C GLU A 93 -0.23 -5.58 4.74
N ALA A 94 -1.33 -5.02 5.28
CA ALA A 94 -2.27 -4.19 4.52
C ALA A 94 -1.64 -2.88 4.05
N LEU A 95 -0.83 -2.24 4.90
CA LEU A 95 -0.06 -1.05 4.54
C LEU A 95 0.95 -1.35 3.44
N GLN A 96 1.60 -2.51 3.48
CA GLN A 96 2.49 -2.96 2.42
C GLN A 96 1.76 -3.13 1.08
N GLN A 97 0.49 -3.57 1.07
CA GLN A 97 -0.29 -3.59 -0.17
C GLN A 97 -0.53 -2.18 -0.72
N THR A 98 -0.83 -1.21 0.15
CA THR A 98 -0.97 0.20 -0.25
C THR A 98 0.32 0.75 -0.85
N ARG A 99 1.47 0.44 -0.24
CA ARG A 99 2.79 0.79 -0.77
C ARG A 99 2.99 0.24 -2.19
N LEU A 100 2.73 -1.05 -2.41
CA LEU A 100 2.95 -1.69 -3.71
C LEU A 100 2.09 -1.03 -4.80
N VAL A 101 0.83 -0.73 -4.50
CA VAL A 101 -0.06 -0.03 -5.44
C VAL A 101 0.47 1.38 -5.72
N PHE A 102 0.93 2.11 -4.71
CA PHE A 102 1.52 3.43 -4.88
C PHE A 102 2.77 3.40 -5.79
N GLU A 103 3.71 2.50 -5.52
CA GLU A 103 4.93 2.35 -6.32
C GLU A 103 4.63 1.94 -7.77
N ALA A 104 3.54 1.20 -8.02
CA ALA A 104 3.08 0.87 -9.36
C ALA A 104 2.34 2.05 -10.05
N TRP A 105 1.69 2.93 -9.28
CA TRP A 105 1.00 4.11 -9.79
C TRP A 105 1.95 5.22 -10.23
N LYS A 106 3.01 5.51 -9.46
CA LYS A 106 3.88 6.68 -9.68
C LYS A 106 4.50 6.78 -11.08
N PRO A 107 5.00 5.70 -11.70
CA PRO A 107 5.50 5.77 -13.08
C PRO A 107 4.42 6.18 -14.07
N LEU A 108 3.19 5.67 -13.89
CA LEU A 108 2.06 6.04 -14.73
C LEU A 108 1.71 7.51 -14.54
N GLU A 109 1.58 8.00 -13.30
CA GLU A 109 1.33 9.41 -12.99
C GLU A 109 2.31 10.36 -13.69
N THR A 110 3.59 9.99 -13.70
CA THR A 110 4.66 10.76 -14.35
C THR A 110 4.45 10.82 -15.88
N LEU A 111 4.08 9.70 -16.49
CA LEU A 111 3.87 9.60 -17.94
C LEU A 111 2.59 10.29 -18.42
N LEU A 112 1.57 10.39 -17.56
CA LEU A 112 0.31 11.08 -17.86
C LEU A 112 0.43 12.61 -17.76
N SER A 113 1.56 13.13 -17.30
CA SER A 113 1.85 14.56 -17.29
C SER A 113 2.00 15.10 -18.74
N PRO A 114 1.76 16.41 -18.99
CA PRO A 114 1.65 16.99 -20.34
C PRO A 114 2.85 16.78 -21.30
N GLN A 115 3.97 16.29 -20.79
CA GLN A 115 5.22 16.05 -21.52
C GLN A 115 5.28 14.67 -22.22
N GLY A 116 4.33 13.76 -21.96
CA GLY A 116 4.36 12.36 -22.40
C GLY A 116 3.85 12.03 -23.81
N ALA A 117 3.61 13.01 -24.68
CA ALA A 117 2.85 12.84 -25.93
C ALA A 117 3.61 12.20 -27.13
N SER A 118 4.60 11.33 -26.89
CA SER A 118 5.31 10.61 -27.97
C SER A 118 4.66 9.23 -28.28
N PRO A 119 4.84 8.68 -29.49
CA PRO A 119 4.47 7.29 -29.81
C PRO A 119 5.10 6.26 -28.85
N GLU A 120 6.34 6.47 -28.44
CA GLU A 120 7.05 5.68 -27.43
C GLU A 120 6.35 5.79 -26.06
N GLY A 121 5.93 7.00 -25.68
CA GLY A 121 5.17 7.26 -24.46
C GLY A 121 3.84 6.51 -24.40
N ARG A 122 3.16 6.29 -25.54
CA ARG A 122 1.91 5.52 -25.58
C ARG A 122 2.10 4.04 -25.23
N ASN A 123 3.21 3.43 -25.66
CA ASN A 123 3.51 2.04 -25.31
C ASN A 123 3.90 1.91 -23.84
N GLU A 124 4.68 2.88 -23.34
CA GLU A 124 5.08 2.92 -21.93
C GLU A 124 3.88 3.11 -21.00
N VAL A 125 2.96 4.02 -21.34
CA VAL A 125 1.68 4.21 -20.62
C VAL A 125 0.90 2.90 -20.58
N ARG A 126 0.78 2.18 -21.70
CA ARG A 126 0.07 0.88 -21.73
C ARG A 126 0.75 -0.15 -20.81
N GLN A 127 2.07 -0.21 -20.80
CA GLN A 127 2.83 -1.13 -19.96
C GLN A 127 2.66 -0.81 -18.47
N GLN A 128 2.79 0.46 -18.08
CA GLN A 128 2.61 0.86 -16.68
C GLN A 128 1.15 0.71 -16.23
N ALA A 129 0.19 0.98 -17.11
CA ALA A 129 -1.23 0.71 -16.84
C ALA A 129 -1.50 -0.78 -16.60
N ALA A 130 -0.94 -1.67 -17.42
CA ALA A 130 -1.08 -3.11 -17.22
C ALA A 130 -0.44 -3.57 -15.90
N ARG A 131 0.75 -3.07 -15.59
CA ARG A 131 1.44 -3.34 -14.32
C ARG A 131 0.61 -2.89 -13.11
N LEU A 132 0.04 -1.69 -13.15
CA LEU A 132 -0.82 -1.20 -12.07
C LEU A 132 -2.05 -2.08 -11.87
N VAL A 133 -2.70 -2.51 -12.95
CA VAL A 133 -3.84 -3.44 -12.88
C VAL A 133 -3.43 -4.77 -12.23
N ASP A 134 -2.29 -5.33 -12.62
CA ASP A 134 -1.80 -6.58 -12.04
C ASP A 134 -1.45 -6.43 -10.55
N THR A 135 -0.81 -5.33 -10.16
CA THR A 135 -0.51 -5.02 -8.76
C THR A 135 -1.81 -4.85 -7.95
N LEU A 136 -2.78 -4.08 -8.44
CA LEU A 136 -4.08 -3.91 -7.79
C LEU A 136 -4.79 -5.25 -7.58
N ARG A 137 -4.78 -6.13 -8.58
CA ARG A 137 -5.35 -7.47 -8.47
C ARG A 137 -4.66 -8.30 -7.40
N GLN A 138 -3.33 -8.35 -7.42
CA GLN A 138 -2.55 -9.11 -6.42
C GLN A 138 -2.78 -8.57 -5.01
N SER A 139 -2.85 -7.25 -4.84
CA SER A 139 -3.15 -6.62 -3.56
C SER A 139 -4.58 -6.90 -3.09
N VAL A 140 -5.57 -6.89 -3.98
CA VAL A 140 -6.95 -7.31 -3.68
C VAL A 140 -6.99 -8.76 -3.19
N ASP A 141 -6.30 -9.67 -3.89
CA ASP A 141 -6.26 -11.09 -3.52
C ASP A 141 -5.55 -11.28 -2.16
N ALA A 142 -4.47 -10.54 -1.90
CA ALA A 142 -3.77 -10.57 -0.61
C ALA A 142 -4.66 -10.07 0.53
N LEU A 143 -5.37 -8.95 0.36
CA LEU A 143 -6.29 -8.40 1.37
C LEU A 143 -7.45 -9.36 1.67
N ARG A 144 -7.95 -10.08 0.66
CA ARG A 144 -8.95 -11.15 0.86
C ARG A 144 -8.41 -12.32 1.66
N ALA A 145 -7.21 -12.78 1.31
CA ALA A 145 -6.54 -13.87 2.01
C ALA A 145 -6.29 -13.53 3.49
N MET A 146 -5.94 -12.27 3.81
CA MET A 146 -5.79 -11.79 5.20
C MET A 146 -7.07 -11.97 6.03
N ARG A 147 -8.24 -11.83 5.40
CA ARG A 147 -9.56 -12.07 6.02
C ARG A 147 -10.01 -13.53 5.98
N GLY A 148 -9.19 -14.43 5.45
CA GLY A 148 -9.52 -15.85 5.29
C GLY A 148 -10.52 -16.14 4.16
N VAL A 149 -10.71 -15.20 3.22
CA VAL A 149 -11.53 -15.39 2.03
C VAL A 149 -10.63 -15.86 0.88
N THR A 150 -10.69 -17.15 0.54
CA THR A 150 -10.03 -17.69 -0.66
C THR A 150 -11.03 -17.83 -1.80
N SER A 151 -10.66 -17.33 -2.98
CA SER A 151 -11.40 -17.36 -4.24
C SER A 151 -11.87 -18.75 -4.65
#